data_AF-S7Y6X2-F1
#
_entry.id   AF-S7Y6X2-F1
#
_cell.length_a   1.000
_cell.length_b   1.000
_cell.length_c   1.000
_cell.angle_alpha   90.00
_cell.angle_beta   90.00
_cell.angle_gamma   90.00
#
_symmetry.space_group_name_H-M   'P 1'
#
loop_
_entity.id
_entity.type
_entity.pdbx_description
1 polymer ?
#
loop_
_entity_poly.entity_id
_entity_poly.type
_entity_poly.pdbx_seq_one_letter_code
_entity_poly.pdbx_strand_id
1 'polypeptide(L)' 'MILAAYKEHSPDVIVLPESMTSPNVYSPQALLTPQPLQGQPLQLLIRLAKQLNVVITGGLRGNS' A
#
# COMPACT_ATOMS: atom_id res chain seq x y z
N MET A 1 -4.10 6.82 -7.92
CA MET A 1 -3.82 7.72 -6.79
C MET A 1 -2.34 8.10 -6.71
N ILE A 2 -1.41 7.17 -6.43
CA ILE A 2 0.01 7.48 -6.23
C ILE A 2 0.65 8.19 -7.45
N LEU A 3 0.42 7.68 -8.66
CA LEU A 3 0.96 8.30 -9.89
C LEU A 3 0.41 9.70 -10.17
N ALA A 4 -0.82 10.00 -9.75
CA ALA A 4 -1.41 11.32 -9.93
C ALA A 4 -0.75 12.32 -8.96
N ALA A 5 -0.66 11.96 -7.67
CA ALA A 5 0.03 12.78 -6.67
C ALA A 5 1.51 13.01 -7.03
N TYR A 6 2.20 11.99 -7.55
CA TYR A 6 3.58 12.14 -8.01
C TYR A 6 3.70 13.15 -9.16
N LYS A 7 2.83 13.06 -10.17
CA LYS A 7 2.85 13.98 -11.31
C LYS A 7 2.52 15.42 -10.93
N GLU A 8 1.65 15.59 -9.95
CA GLU A 8 1.19 16.91 -9.52
C GLU A 8 2.21 17.63 -8.61
N HIS A 9 2.91 16.88 -7.77
CA HIS A 9 3.72 17.47 -6.70
C HIS A 9 5.20 17.10 -6.72
N SER A 10 5.62 16.14 -7.55
CA SER A 10 7.00 15.59 -7.57
C SER A 10 7.61 15.36 -6.18
N PRO A 11 6.92 14.65 -5.27
CA PRO A 11 7.32 14.56 -3.87
C PRO A 11 8.45 13.56 -3.64
N ASP A 12 9.28 13.79 -2.62
CA ASP A 12 10.26 12.80 -2.15
C ASP A 12 9.63 11.69 -1.30
N VAL A 13 8.48 11.97 -0.68
CA VAL A 13 7.78 11.06 0.25
C VAL A 13 6.28 11.05 -0.04
N ILE A 14 5.69 9.86 -0.10
CA ILE A 14 4.25 9.63 -0.23
C ILE A 14 3.76 8.82 0.98
N VAL A 15 2.86 9.42 1.76
CA VAL A 15 2.23 8.79 2.93
C VAL A 15 0.86 8.27 2.56
N LEU A 16 0.62 6.98 2.78
CA LEU A 16 -0.62 6.28 2.51
C LEU A 16 -1.42 6.05 3.81
N PRO A 17 -2.75 6.10 3.76
CA PRO A 17 -3.60 5.72 4.90
C PRO A 17 -3.33 4.27 5.35
N GLU A 18 -3.62 4.01 6.63
CA GLU A 18 -3.67 2.65 7.14
C GLU A 18 -4.69 1.82 6.34
N SER A 19 -4.34 0.57 6.00
CA SER A 19 -5.18 -0.34 5.23
C SER A 19 -5.40 0.04 3.76
N MET A 20 -4.58 0.92 3.16
CA MET A 20 -4.73 1.30 1.74
C MET A 20 -4.63 0.12 0.75
N THR A 21 -3.93 -0.95 1.12
CA THR A 21 -3.78 -2.18 0.33
C THR A 21 -4.84 -3.23 0.63
N SER A 22 -5.70 -3.01 1.62
CA SER A 22 -6.77 -3.91 2.01
C SER A 22 -8.09 -3.25 1.61
N PRO A 23 -9.02 -3.95 0.95
CA PRO A 23 -10.37 -3.44 0.80
C PRO A 23 -10.88 -3.12 2.21
N ASN A 24 -11.34 -1.90 2.47
CA ASN A 24 -12.02 -1.52 3.72
C ASN A 24 -13.42 -2.17 3.78
N VAL A 25 -13.49 -3.45 3.41
CA VAL A 25 -14.67 -4.28 3.40
C VAL A 25 -14.59 -5.07 4.68
N TYR A 26 -15.31 -4.60 5.68
CA TYR A 26 -15.55 -5.36 6.91
C TYR A 26 -16.34 -6.61 6.53
N SER A 27 -15.64 -7.67 6.14
CA SER A 27 -16.22 -9.00 5.95
C SER A 27 -15.71 -9.90 7.07
N PRO A 28 -16.59 -10.61 7.80
CA PRO A 28 -16.17 -11.56 8.84
C PRO A 28 -15.17 -12.61 8.32
N GLN A 29 -15.22 -12.90 7.01
CA GLN A 29 -14.30 -13.81 6.32
C GLN A 29 -12.88 -13.25 6.14
N ALA A 30 -12.72 -11.92 6.02
CA ALA A 30 -11.40 -11.29 5.94
C ALA A 30 -10.63 -11.36 7.26
N LEU A 31 -11.32 -11.46 8.40
CA LEU A 31 -10.69 -11.70 9.71
C LEU A 31 -10.11 -13.12 9.83
N LEU A 32 -10.71 -14.08 9.12
CA LEU A 32 -10.35 -15.51 9.20
C LEU A 32 -9.33 -15.95 8.16
N THR A 33 -8.96 -15.05 7.24
CA THR A 33 -8.04 -15.38 6.14
C THR A 33 -6.72 -14.63 6.34
N PRO A 34 -5.66 -15.29 6.81
CA PRO A 34 -4.32 -14.72 6.80
C PRO A 34 -3.96 -14.32 5.37
N GLN A 35 -3.88 -13.03 5.09
CA GLN A 35 -3.34 -12.58 3.81
C GLN A 35 -1.82 -12.56 3.90
N PRO A 36 -1.12 -13.04 2.85
CA PRO A 36 0.33 -13.00 2.85
C PRO A 36 0.78 -11.54 3.04
N LEU A 37 1.51 -11.29 4.13
CA LEU A 37 2.16 -10.00 4.42
C LEU A 37 3.11 -9.57 3.29
N GLN A 38 3.59 -10.54 2.51
CA GLN A 38 4.40 -10.36 1.30
C GLN A 38 3.58 -10.49 0.00
N GLY A 39 2.28 -10.17 0.04
CA GLY A 39 1.39 -10.29 -1.11
C GLY A 39 1.76 -9.35 -2.27
N GLN A 40 1.14 -9.60 -3.44
CA GLN A 40 1.27 -8.75 -4.63
C GLN A 40 1.15 -7.22 -4.36
N PRO A 41 0.31 -6.73 -3.42
CA PRO A 41 0.19 -5.29 -3.16
C PRO A 41 1.48 -4.65 -2.61
N LEU A 42 2.17 -5.31 -1.68
CA LEU A 42 3.43 -4.78 -1.13
C LEU A 42 4.52 -4.75 -2.21
N GLN A 43 4.61 -5.81 -3.02
CA GLN A 43 5.57 -5.87 -4.13
C GLN A 43 5.30 -4.79 -5.18
N LEU A 44 4.03 -4.46 -5.45
CA LEU A 44 3.67 -3.36 -6.32
C LEU A 44 4.14 -2.02 -5.76
N LEU A 45 3.90 -1.76 -4.46
CA LEU A 45 4.36 -0.52 -3.82
C LEU A 45 5.89 -0.40 -3.82
N ILE A 46 6.62 -1.49 -3.55
CA ILE A 46 8.09 -1.53 -3.61
C ILE A 46 8.59 -1.20 -5.03
N ARG A 47 7.99 -1.81 -6.06
CA ARG A 47 8.38 -1.55 -7.46
C ARG A 47 8.13 -0.09 -7.82
N LEU A 48 6.98 0.44 -7.42
CA LEU A 48 6.58 1.80 -7.74
C LEU A 48 7.46 2.85 -7.01
N ALA A 49 7.79 2.62 -5.74
CA ALA A 49 8.76 3.44 -4.99
C ALA A 49 10.12 3.50 -5.71
N LYS A 50 10.62 2.36 -6.19
CA LYS A 50 11.87 2.27 -6.96
C LYS A 50 11.80 3.00 -8.29
N GLN A 51 10.69 2.84 -9.03
CA GLN A 51 10.52 3.46 -10.35
C GLN A 51 10.43 4.98 -10.29
N LEU A 52 9.81 5.51 -9.22
CA LEU A 52 9.62 6.95 -9.05
C LEU A 52 10.72 7.60 -8.21
N ASN A 53 11.65 6.82 -7.66
CA ASN A 53 12.68 7.28 -6.72
C ASN A 53 12.10 8.05 -5.52
N VAL A 54 11.05 7.50 -4.90
CA VAL A 54 10.37 8.10 -3.74
C VAL A 54 10.28 7.13 -2.58
N VAL A 55 10.15 7.66 -1.37
CA VAL A 55 9.79 6.87 -0.18
C VAL A 55 8.26 6.74 -0.12
N ILE A 56 7.76 5.51 -0.01
CA ILE A 56 6.33 5.24 0.23
C ILE A 56 6.18 4.61 1.61
N THR A 57 5.32 5.20 2.45
CA THR A 57 5.04 4.71 3.81
C THR A 57 3.53 4.62 4.05
N GLY A 58 3.09 3.70 4.92
CA GLY A 58 1.69 3.49 5.26
C GLY A 58 1.46 2.18 6.02
N GLY A 59 0.29 2.05 6.66
CA GLY A 59 -0.07 0.87 7.43
C GLY A 59 -0.50 -0.29 6.54
N LEU A 60 0.30 -1.36 6.49
CA LEU A 60 -0.09 -2.66 5.92
C LEU A 60 -0.76 -3.50 7.00
N ARG A 61 -2.02 -3.91 6.79
CA ARG A 61 -2.63 -4.93 7.66
C ARG A 61 -2.14 -6.32 7.25
N GLY A 62 -1.20 -6.85 8.02
CA GLY A 62 -0.91 -8.27 8.07
C GLY A 62 -1.59 -8.88 9.28
N ASN A 63 -2.44 -9.89 9.09
CA ASN A 63 -2.85 -10.75 10.20
C ASN A 63 -1.69 -11.71 10.47
N SER A 64 -1.09 -11.59 11.66
CA SER A 64 -0.12 -12.52 12.24
C SER A 64 -0.83 -13.76 12.79
#